data_AF-A0A933S3X4-F1
#
_entry.id   AF-A0A933S3X4-F1
#
_cell.length_a   1.000
_cell.length_b   1.000
_cell.length_c   1.000
_cell.angle_alpha   90.00
_cell.angle_beta   90.00
_cell.angle_gamma   90.00
#
_symmetry.space_group_name_H-M   'P 1'
#
loop_
_entity.id
_entity.type
_entity.pdbx_description
1 polymer ?
#
loop_
_entity_poly.entity_id
_entity_poly.type
_entity_poly.pdbx_seq_one_letter_code
_entity_poly.pdbx_strand_id
1 'polypeptide(L)'
;MKPRLRIVHNLARSGSTLMCKCLGCMDGVVLLSEIHPAAGHLFNPLQQAHEWFGLLTQADRAALAAAGGRIGFADAIALIARRCGEQGRHLVLRDWAHLDFTGVPFLDRPGYRMSLYEGLKGGFDILRVATVRHPIDQWLSLGQLALFQAPMADGRLTVEGFLDGYLRFARLGAEFGFVRYEDFTRDPNGVMADLCSRLDVPFDPAFIDRWHRYATITGDVRGTRGGTRIKPLTRRADDPALLERFRACPAHGEALALLGYDD
;
A
#
# COMPACT_ATOMS: atom_id res chain seq x y z
N MET A 1 23.74 -4.80 -13.99
CA MET A 1 22.57 -3.91 -13.89
C MET A 1 21.71 -4.42 -12.74
N LYS A 2 21.17 -3.56 -11.86
CA LYS A 2 20.30 -4.01 -10.77
C LYS A 2 18.93 -4.44 -11.34
N PRO A 3 18.28 -5.50 -10.81
CA PRO A 3 16.91 -5.85 -11.19
C PRO A 3 15.94 -4.71 -10.85
N ARG A 4 14.94 -4.51 -11.71
CA ARG A 4 13.91 -3.48 -11.51
C ARG A 4 12.82 -3.98 -10.55
N LEU A 5 12.51 -3.18 -9.55
CA LEU A 5 11.47 -3.44 -8.56
C LEU A 5 10.47 -2.27 -8.52
N ARG A 6 9.20 -2.58 -8.24
CA ARG A 6 8.13 -1.59 -8.19
C ARG A 6 7.51 -1.60 -6.80
N ILE A 7 7.39 -0.44 -6.17
CA ILE A 7 6.79 -0.31 -4.84
C ILE A 7 5.64 0.69 -4.88
N VAL A 8 4.49 0.27 -4.38
CA VAL A 8 3.34 1.15 -4.15
C VAL A 8 3.26 1.39 -2.64
N HIS A 9 3.57 2.62 -2.21
CA HIS A 9 3.60 3.03 -0.81
C HIS A 9 2.21 3.45 -0.34
N ASN A 10 1.74 2.91 0.79
CA ASN A 10 0.38 3.19 1.26
C ASN A 10 0.26 3.17 2.78
N LEU A 11 -0.46 4.15 3.30
CA LEU A 11 -1.06 4.08 4.63
C LEU A 11 -2.35 3.22 4.58
N ALA A 12 -2.77 2.68 5.72
CA ALA A 12 -4.02 1.93 5.76
C ALA A 12 -5.21 2.86 5.45
N ARG A 13 -6.19 2.32 4.71
CA ARG A 13 -7.44 3.04 4.35
C ARG A 13 -7.31 4.23 3.39
N SER A 14 -6.16 4.33 2.72
CA SER A 14 -5.89 5.24 1.58
C SER A 14 -6.56 4.82 0.26
N GLY A 15 -7.30 3.70 0.23
CA GLY A 15 -7.85 3.14 -1.01
C GLY A 15 -6.88 2.21 -1.77
N SER A 16 -5.68 1.98 -1.23
CA SER A 16 -4.67 1.12 -1.84
C SER A 16 -5.13 -0.30 -2.16
N THR A 17 -5.98 -0.93 -1.34
CA THR A 17 -6.54 -2.25 -1.66
C THR A 17 -7.26 -2.24 -3.02
N LEU A 18 -8.09 -1.23 -3.29
CA LEU A 18 -8.82 -1.15 -4.55
C LEU A 18 -7.89 -0.92 -5.75
N MET A 19 -6.99 0.06 -5.65
CA MET A 19 -6.03 0.37 -6.71
C MET A 19 -5.08 -0.80 -6.98
N CYS A 20 -4.61 -1.49 -5.93
CA CYS A 20 -3.77 -2.67 -6.07
C CYS A 20 -4.53 -3.90 -6.59
N LYS A 21 -5.84 -4.04 -6.37
CA LYS A 21 -6.64 -5.06 -7.09
C LYS A 21 -6.68 -4.78 -8.59
N CYS A 22 -6.83 -3.51 -8.97
CA CYS A 22 -6.82 -3.08 -10.37
C CYS A 22 -5.47 -3.36 -11.01
N LEU A 23 -4.37 -2.96 -10.36
CA LEU A 23 -3.02 -3.23 -10.83
C LEU A 23 -2.69 -4.73 -10.86
N GLY A 24 -3.02 -5.47 -9.80
CA GLY A 24 -2.70 -6.89 -9.65
C GLY A 24 -3.46 -7.81 -10.61
N CYS A 25 -4.63 -7.37 -11.11
CA CYS A 25 -5.39 -8.16 -12.08
C CYS A 25 -4.91 -8.01 -13.53
N MET A 26 -3.97 -7.08 -13.79
CA MET A 26 -3.37 -6.89 -15.12
C MET A 26 -2.42 -8.04 -15.45
N ASP A 27 -2.33 -8.33 -16.75
CA ASP A 27 -1.54 -9.45 -17.22
C ASP A 27 -0.04 -9.20 -16.97
N GLY A 28 0.65 -10.24 -16.50
CA GLY A 28 2.08 -10.16 -16.20
C GLY A 28 2.43 -9.47 -14.88
N VAL A 29 1.47 -8.95 -14.10
CA VAL A 29 1.73 -8.37 -12.78
C VAL A 29 1.72 -9.46 -11.70
N VAL A 30 2.76 -9.50 -10.86
CA VAL A 30 2.80 -10.26 -9.61
C VAL A 30 2.79 -9.25 -8.48
N LEU A 31 1.67 -9.13 -7.78
CA LEU A 31 1.53 -8.20 -6.66
C LEU A 31 1.60 -8.94 -5.32
N LEU A 32 2.63 -8.62 -4.53
CA LEU A 32 2.69 -9.04 -3.12
C LEU A 32 2.06 -7.95 -2.24
N SER A 33 1.21 -8.34 -1.29
CA SER A 33 0.36 -7.45 -0.50
C SER A 33 0.86 -7.28 0.93
N GLU A 34 0.86 -6.03 1.41
CA GLU A 34 1.24 -5.62 2.78
C GLU A 34 2.65 -6.08 3.17
N ILE A 35 3.57 -5.95 2.22
CA ILE A 35 4.97 -6.30 2.42
C ILE A 35 5.66 -5.23 3.25
N HIS A 36 6.29 -5.63 4.35
CA HIS A 36 7.10 -4.77 5.19
C HIS A 36 8.16 -5.62 5.94
N PRO A 37 9.42 -5.17 6.10
CA PRO A 37 10.47 -5.97 6.72
C PRO A 37 10.16 -6.44 8.14
N ALA A 38 9.47 -5.62 8.93
CA ALA A 38 9.06 -5.96 10.30
C ALA A 38 7.78 -6.82 10.38
N ALA A 39 7.04 -6.97 9.27
CA ALA A 39 5.75 -7.66 9.23
C ALA A 39 5.78 -9.03 8.54
N GLY A 40 6.98 -9.58 8.27
CA GLY A 40 7.12 -10.86 7.57
C GLY A 40 6.46 -12.07 8.26
N HIS A 41 6.15 -11.95 9.56
CA HIS A 41 5.41 -12.96 10.32
C HIS A 41 3.89 -12.90 10.09
N LEU A 42 3.36 -11.76 9.65
CA LEU A 42 1.95 -11.58 9.27
C LEU A 42 1.75 -11.77 7.77
N PHE A 43 2.65 -11.17 6.98
CA PHE A 43 2.58 -11.14 5.53
C PHE A 43 3.92 -11.58 4.95
N ASN A 44 4.10 -12.90 4.85
CA ASN A 44 5.35 -13.48 4.38
C ASN A 44 5.44 -13.41 2.84
N PRO A 45 6.43 -12.71 2.25
CA PRO A 45 6.54 -12.57 0.80
C PRO A 45 6.79 -13.90 0.06
N LEU A 46 7.54 -14.83 0.65
CA LEU A 46 7.77 -16.15 0.05
C LEU A 46 6.51 -17.00 0.06
N GLN A 47 5.73 -16.92 1.14
CA GLN A 47 4.45 -17.61 1.22
C GLN A 47 3.48 -17.08 0.15
N GLN A 48 3.33 -15.76 0.03
CA GLN A 48 2.50 -15.16 -1.02
C GLN A 48 3.00 -15.55 -2.42
N ALA A 49 4.31 -15.45 -2.69
CA ALA A 49 4.87 -15.83 -3.99
C ALA A 49 4.62 -17.30 -4.33
N HIS A 50 4.65 -18.19 -3.34
CA HIS A 50 4.39 -19.62 -3.53
C HIS A 50 2.89 -19.92 -3.69
N GLU A 51 2.08 -19.53 -2.71
CA GLU A 51 0.67 -19.93 -2.61
C GLU A 51 -0.21 -19.19 -3.62
N TRP A 52 0.07 -17.91 -3.88
CA TRP A 52 -0.78 -17.09 -4.76
C TRP A 52 -0.37 -17.18 -6.22
N PHE A 53 0.93 -17.36 -6.49
CA PHE A 53 1.47 -17.23 -7.84
C PHE A 53 2.26 -18.45 -8.33
N GLY A 54 2.49 -19.46 -7.47
CA GLY A 54 3.23 -20.66 -7.84
C GLY A 54 4.68 -20.39 -8.28
N LEU A 55 5.29 -19.28 -7.84
CA LEU A 55 6.57 -18.81 -8.39
C LEU A 55 7.77 -19.65 -7.95
N LEU A 56 7.71 -20.25 -6.76
CA LEU A 56 8.84 -21.00 -6.22
C LEU A 56 8.91 -22.40 -6.83
N THR A 57 10.09 -22.77 -7.34
CA THR A 57 10.35 -24.09 -7.89
C THR A 57 10.59 -25.13 -6.79
N GLN A 58 10.61 -26.42 -7.14
CA GLN A 58 11.00 -27.47 -6.20
C GLN A 58 12.42 -27.28 -5.67
N ALA A 59 13.34 -26.82 -6.53
CA ALA A 59 14.72 -26.54 -6.15
C ALA A 59 14.81 -25.38 -5.15
N ASP A 60 14.04 -24.30 -5.34
CA ASP A 60 14.00 -23.19 -4.39
C ASP A 60 13.52 -23.66 -3.01
N ARG A 61 12.44 -24.46 -2.99
CA ARG A 61 11.90 -25.02 -1.74
C ARG A 61 12.90 -25.91 -1.03
N ALA A 62 13.59 -26.77 -1.78
CA ALA A 62 14.63 -27.63 -1.23
C ALA A 62 15.80 -26.81 -0.65
N ALA A 63 16.25 -25.76 -1.35
CA ALA A 63 17.30 -24.88 -0.86
C ALA A 63 16.89 -24.12 0.41
N LEU A 64 15.66 -23.58 0.45
CA LEU A 64 15.12 -22.92 1.63
C LEU A 64 15.00 -23.89 2.80
N ALA A 65 14.53 -25.12 2.57
CA ALA A 65 14.44 -26.16 3.60
C ALA A 65 15.83 -26.54 4.13
N ALA A 66 16.82 -26.71 3.26
CA ALA A 66 18.20 -27.01 3.64
C ALA A 66 18.84 -25.87 4.46
N ALA A 67 18.46 -24.62 4.21
CA ALA A 67 18.86 -23.45 5.01
C ALA A 67 18.05 -23.30 6.31
N GLY A 68 17.23 -24.28 6.69
CA GLY A 68 16.37 -24.21 7.88
C GLY A 68 15.26 -23.16 7.77
N GLY A 69 14.83 -22.84 6.56
CA GLY A 69 13.82 -21.81 6.28
C GLY A 69 14.31 -20.37 6.46
N ARG A 70 15.62 -20.17 6.72
CA ARG A 70 16.19 -18.85 6.99
C ARG A 70 16.73 -18.23 5.71
N ILE A 71 16.15 -17.11 5.33
CA ILE A 71 16.61 -16.25 4.25
C ILE A 71 16.44 -14.79 4.68
N GLY A 72 17.39 -13.93 4.31
CA GLY A 72 17.27 -12.49 4.55
C GLY A 72 16.07 -11.92 3.79
N PHE A 73 15.43 -10.88 4.32
CA PHE A 73 14.28 -10.25 3.67
C PHE A 73 14.60 -9.78 2.24
N ALA A 74 15.74 -9.10 2.06
CA ALA A 74 16.17 -8.62 0.74
C ALA A 74 16.45 -9.79 -0.22
N ASP A 75 17.06 -10.87 0.27
CA ASP A 75 17.34 -12.07 -0.52
C ASP A 75 16.05 -12.80 -0.92
N ALA A 76 15.05 -12.83 -0.05
CA ALA A 76 13.73 -13.38 -0.36
C ALA A 76 13.05 -12.58 -1.48
N ILE A 77 13.07 -11.25 -1.42
CA ILE A 77 12.55 -10.40 -2.50
C ILE A 77 13.37 -10.58 -3.79
N ALA A 78 14.69 -10.73 -3.71
CA ALA A 78 15.55 -10.98 -4.86
C ALA A 78 15.24 -12.33 -5.54
N LEU A 79 14.99 -13.37 -4.75
CA LEU A 79 14.55 -14.67 -5.25
C LEU A 79 13.22 -14.53 -6.02
N ILE A 80 12.24 -13.85 -5.43
CA ILE A 80 10.91 -13.68 -6.05
C ILE A 80 11.02 -12.84 -7.33
N ALA A 81 11.79 -11.74 -7.31
CA ALA A 81 12.00 -10.86 -8.45
C ALA A 81 12.67 -11.62 -9.61
N ARG A 82 13.67 -12.45 -9.32
CA ARG A 82 14.31 -13.32 -10.32
C ARG A 82 13.31 -14.28 -10.94
N ARG A 83 12.48 -14.96 -10.13
CA ARG A 83 11.44 -15.87 -10.64
C ARG A 83 10.37 -15.16 -11.48
N CYS A 84 10.01 -13.93 -11.13
CA CYS A 84 9.14 -13.12 -11.97
C CYS A 84 9.80 -12.81 -13.33
N GLY A 85 11.06 -12.38 -13.32
CA GLY A 85 11.82 -12.08 -14.53
C GLY A 85 11.97 -13.28 -15.47
N GLU A 86 12.26 -14.46 -14.93
CA GLU A 86 12.32 -15.72 -15.70
C GLU A 86 10.99 -16.09 -16.38
N GLN A 87 9.86 -15.61 -15.85
CA GLN A 87 8.52 -15.82 -16.41
C GLN A 87 8.02 -14.60 -17.22
N GLY A 88 8.85 -13.58 -17.44
CA GLY A 88 8.45 -12.35 -18.13
C GLY A 88 7.40 -11.53 -17.36
N ARG A 89 7.37 -11.64 -16.03
CA ARG A 89 6.41 -10.96 -15.14
C ARG A 89 7.07 -9.82 -14.36
N HIS A 90 6.25 -8.86 -13.94
CA HIS A 90 6.66 -7.69 -13.18
C HIS A 90 6.29 -7.85 -11.70
N LEU A 91 7.30 -7.88 -10.82
CA LEU A 91 7.07 -7.87 -9.38
C LEU A 91 6.70 -6.45 -8.91
N VAL A 92 5.55 -6.35 -8.23
CA VAL A 92 5.07 -5.16 -7.55
C VAL A 92 4.88 -5.46 -6.06
N LEU A 93 5.44 -4.64 -5.20
CA LEU A 93 5.24 -4.72 -3.75
C LEU A 93 4.25 -3.64 -3.33
N ARG A 94 3.10 -4.04 -2.79
CA ARG A 94 2.22 -3.13 -2.05
C ARG A 94 2.77 -3.03 -0.63
N ASP A 95 3.43 -1.91 -0.36
CA ASP A 95 4.04 -1.61 0.93
C ASP A 95 2.97 -1.38 2.01
N TRP A 96 3.30 -1.79 3.23
CA TRP A 96 2.54 -1.50 4.43
C TRP A 96 3.17 -0.35 5.23
N ALA A 97 3.34 0.80 4.57
CA ALA A 97 3.91 2.02 5.16
C ALA A 97 3.12 2.54 6.38
N HIS A 98 1.90 2.03 6.62
CA HIS A 98 1.17 2.30 7.86
C HIS A 98 2.00 1.99 9.12
N LEU A 99 2.83 0.93 9.13
CA LEU A 99 3.72 0.64 10.27
C LEU A 99 4.74 1.74 10.48
N ASP A 100 5.29 2.25 9.40
CA ASP A 100 6.34 3.24 9.42
C ASP A 100 5.86 4.63 9.87
N PHE A 101 4.60 5.00 9.55
CA PHE A 101 4.12 6.38 9.76
C PHE A 101 2.98 6.51 10.76
N THR A 102 2.17 5.48 10.99
CA THR A 102 1.15 5.48 12.06
C THR A 102 1.56 4.55 13.20
N GLY A 103 2.11 3.37 12.89
CA GLY A 103 2.59 2.38 13.85
C GLY A 103 1.48 1.67 14.61
N VAL A 104 0.60 2.42 15.26
CA VAL A 104 -0.49 1.91 16.11
C VAL A 104 -1.51 1.12 15.28
N PRO A 105 -2.00 -0.03 15.80
CA PRO A 105 -1.69 -0.66 17.09
C PRO A 105 -0.52 -1.65 17.07
N PHE A 106 0.23 -1.74 15.98
CA PHE A 106 1.26 -2.75 15.78
C PHE A 106 2.61 -2.37 16.43
N LEU A 107 2.88 -1.06 16.52
CA LEU A 107 4.09 -0.49 17.09
C LEU A 107 3.72 0.67 18.01
N ASP A 108 4.45 0.81 19.12
CA ASP A 108 4.26 1.91 20.07
C ASP A 108 4.66 3.26 19.48
N ARG A 109 5.68 3.28 18.61
CA ARG A 109 6.17 4.50 17.94
C ARG A 109 6.54 4.23 16.47
N PRO A 110 6.00 5.00 15.52
CA PRO A 110 6.40 4.94 14.11
C PRO A 110 7.87 5.39 13.90
N GLY A 111 8.54 4.80 12.91
CA GLY A 111 9.92 5.12 12.56
C GLY A 111 10.09 6.28 11.57
N TYR A 112 8.99 6.73 10.95
CA TYR A 112 8.90 7.82 9.98
C TYR A 112 9.88 7.73 8.80
N ARG A 113 10.05 6.52 8.27
CA ARG A 113 10.95 6.21 7.15
C ARG A 113 10.28 5.24 6.20
N MET A 114 10.79 5.09 4.98
CA MET A 114 10.26 4.08 4.05
C MET A 114 11.05 2.77 4.23
N SER A 115 10.78 2.02 5.30
CA SER A 115 11.61 0.88 5.71
C SER A 115 11.74 -0.17 4.60
N LEU A 116 10.67 -0.42 3.84
CA LEU A 116 10.70 -1.32 2.70
C LEU A 116 11.67 -0.85 1.60
N TYR A 117 11.58 0.42 1.21
CA TYR A 117 12.47 1.01 0.21
C TYR A 117 13.92 1.00 0.69
N GLU A 118 14.18 1.42 1.93
CA GLU A 118 15.53 1.48 2.49
C GLU A 118 16.20 0.11 2.57
N GLY A 119 15.44 -0.93 2.92
CA GLY A 119 15.94 -2.30 2.97
C GLY A 119 16.25 -2.91 1.60
N LEU A 120 15.72 -2.35 0.50
CA LEU A 120 15.83 -2.91 -0.85
C LEU A 120 16.65 -2.05 -1.82
N LYS A 121 16.80 -0.73 -1.60
CA LYS A 121 17.51 0.18 -2.54
C LYS A 121 18.97 -0.22 -2.83
N GLY A 122 19.60 -0.98 -1.94
CA GLY A 122 20.92 -1.56 -2.16
C GLY A 122 20.97 -2.54 -3.33
N GLY A 123 19.95 -3.39 -3.48
CA GLY A 123 19.92 -4.48 -4.45
C GLY A 123 19.11 -4.21 -5.73
N PHE A 124 18.26 -3.20 -5.75
CA PHE A 124 17.29 -2.98 -6.83
C PHE A 124 17.37 -1.58 -7.45
N ASP A 125 16.95 -1.48 -8.71
CA ASP A 125 16.51 -0.23 -9.34
C ASP A 125 15.01 -0.07 -9.04
N ILE A 126 14.64 0.87 -8.16
CA ILE A 126 13.29 0.92 -7.58
C ILE A 126 12.47 2.05 -8.20
N LEU A 127 11.38 1.68 -8.87
CA LEU A 127 10.28 2.57 -9.20
C LEU A 127 9.28 2.60 -8.05
N ARG A 128 8.82 3.78 -7.66
CA ARG A 128 7.93 3.93 -6.52
C ARG A 128 6.91 5.03 -6.72
N VAL A 129 5.77 4.85 -6.07
CA VAL A 129 4.64 5.79 -6.09
C VAL A 129 3.83 5.61 -4.81
N ALA A 130 3.29 6.70 -4.27
CA ALA A 130 2.43 6.64 -3.10
C ALA A 130 0.96 6.65 -3.51
N THR A 131 0.11 6.00 -2.74
CA THR A 131 -1.33 6.31 -2.76
C THR A 131 -1.70 7.11 -1.54
N VAL A 132 -2.50 8.14 -1.77
CA VAL A 132 -2.98 9.05 -0.72
C VAL A 132 -4.50 9.19 -0.82
N ARG A 133 -5.11 9.60 0.28
CA ARG A 133 -6.53 9.88 0.40
C ARG A 133 -6.73 11.05 1.33
N HIS A 134 -7.79 11.81 1.18
CA HIS A 134 -8.08 12.92 2.08
C HIS A 134 -7.96 12.49 3.57
N PRO A 135 -7.17 13.20 4.41
CA PRO A 135 -6.80 12.73 5.75
C PRO A 135 -8.02 12.49 6.66
N ILE A 136 -9.02 13.38 6.63
CA ILE A 136 -10.30 13.19 7.34
C ILE A 136 -10.99 11.89 6.90
N ASP A 137 -11.15 11.67 5.59
CA ASP A 137 -11.81 10.48 5.04
C ASP A 137 -11.05 9.18 5.31
N GLN A 138 -9.73 9.27 5.44
CA GLN A 138 -8.88 8.16 5.84
C GLN A 138 -9.04 7.85 7.33
N TRP A 139 -9.02 8.86 8.20
CA TRP A 139 -9.25 8.73 9.65
C TRP A 139 -10.63 8.14 9.96
N LEU A 140 -11.69 8.71 9.39
CA LEU A 140 -13.06 8.20 9.55
C LEU A 140 -13.17 6.75 9.09
N SER A 141 -12.42 6.39 8.06
CA SER A 141 -12.37 5.03 7.53
C SER A 141 -11.52 4.06 8.37
N LEU A 142 -10.52 4.55 9.11
CA LEU A 142 -9.75 3.79 10.09
C LEU A 142 -10.61 3.43 11.29
N GLY A 143 -11.38 4.38 11.83
CA GLY A 143 -12.28 4.16 12.98
C GLY A 143 -13.41 3.13 12.75
N GLN A 144 -13.61 2.67 11.52
CA GLN A 144 -14.54 1.58 11.20
C GLN A 144 -13.93 0.19 11.36
N LEU A 145 -12.61 0.09 11.54
CA LEU A 145 -11.93 -1.17 11.78
C LEU A 145 -11.89 -1.44 13.28
N ALA A 146 -12.41 -2.60 13.70
CA ALA A 146 -12.41 -3.01 15.12
C ALA A 146 -11.02 -2.89 15.77
N LEU A 147 -9.97 -3.22 15.00
CA LEU A 147 -8.58 -3.13 15.43
C LEU A 147 -8.14 -1.70 15.83
N PHE A 148 -8.75 -0.66 15.25
CA PHE A 148 -8.41 0.74 15.51
C PHE A 148 -9.37 1.43 16.49
N GLN A 149 -10.54 0.86 16.76
CA GLN A 149 -11.52 1.44 17.68
C GLN A 149 -10.98 1.58 19.10
N ALA A 150 -10.34 0.53 19.65
CA ALA A 150 -9.77 0.59 20.99
C ALA A 150 -8.60 1.61 21.10
N PRO A 151 -7.58 1.59 20.22
CA PRO A 151 -6.51 2.60 20.24
C PRO A 151 -7.00 4.04 20.07
N MET A 152 -8.07 4.27 19.30
CA MET A 152 -8.65 5.60 19.15
C MET A 152 -9.42 6.03 20.40
N ALA A 153 -10.13 5.10 21.04
CA ALA A 153 -10.90 5.36 22.25
C ALA A 153 -10.02 5.58 23.49
N ASP A 154 -8.92 4.84 23.61
CA ASP A 154 -7.98 4.94 24.74
C ASP A 154 -6.89 6.00 24.56
N GLY A 155 -6.90 6.70 23.41
CA GLY A 155 -5.99 7.81 23.12
C GLY A 155 -4.60 7.41 22.63
N ARG A 156 -4.32 6.12 22.41
CA ARG A 156 -3.05 5.69 21.77
C ARG A 156 -2.93 6.12 20.31
N LEU A 157 -4.05 6.27 19.61
CA LEU A 157 -4.11 6.88 18.28
C LEU A 157 -4.97 8.15 18.35
N THR A 158 -4.31 9.31 18.40
CA THR A 158 -4.97 10.62 18.37
C THR A 158 -5.01 11.22 16.96
N VAL A 159 -5.85 12.23 16.75
CA VAL A 159 -5.90 12.98 15.47
C VAL A 159 -4.53 13.61 15.17
N GLU A 160 -3.89 14.20 16.16
CA GLU A 160 -2.59 14.86 16.02
C GLU A 160 -1.49 13.84 15.71
N GLY A 161 -1.50 12.68 16.39
CA GLY A 161 -0.54 11.60 16.14
C GLY A 161 -0.71 11.01 14.74
N PHE A 162 -1.95 10.83 14.29
CA PHE A 162 -2.23 10.43 12.91
C PHE A 162 -1.77 11.48 11.90
N LEU A 163 -2.06 12.77 12.13
CA LEU A 163 -1.69 13.84 11.21
C LEU A 163 -0.18 14.07 11.12
N ASP A 164 0.57 13.95 12.23
CA ASP A 164 2.04 14.03 12.20
C ASP A 164 2.61 12.92 11.32
N GLY A 165 2.15 11.68 11.50
CA GLY A 165 2.52 10.56 10.65
C GLY A 165 2.11 10.72 9.20
N TYR A 166 0.88 11.14 8.96
CA TYR A 166 0.31 11.37 7.64
C TYR A 166 1.09 12.43 6.88
N LEU A 167 1.40 13.58 7.50
CA LEU A 167 2.15 14.65 6.87
C LEU A 167 3.56 14.21 6.48
N ARG A 168 4.24 13.44 7.35
CA ARG A 168 5.57 12.89 7.04
C ARG A 168 5.54 11.93 5.85
N PHE A 169 4.52 11.08 5.78
CA PHE A 169 4.29 10.23 4.62
C PHE A 169 4.00 11.06 3.37
N ALA A 170 3.15 12.08 3.48
CA ALA A 170 2.77 12.96 2.38
C ALA A 170 3.98 13.71 1.82
N ARG A 171 4.87 14.26 2.67
CA ARG A 171 6.13 14.92 2.26
C ARG A 171 6.98 14.00 1.40
N LEU A 172 7.22 12.78 1.85
CA LEU A 172 7.97 11.79 1.08
C LEU A 172 7.23 11.42 -0.22
N GLY A 173 5.92 11.18 -0.16
CA GLY A 173 5.10 10.88 -1.33
C GLY A 173 5.14 11.99 -2.39
N ALA A 174 5.20 13.27 -1.98
CA ALA A 174 5.34 14.40 -2.88
C ALA A 174 6.70 14.43 -3.60
N GLU A 175 7.78 13.95 -2.96
CA GLU A 175 9.11 13.89 -3.57
C GLU A 175 9.22 12.90 -4.73
N PHE A 176 8.53 11.76 -4.65
CA PHE A 176 8.61 10.70 -5.68
C PHE A 176 7.31 10.48 -6.45
N GLY A 177 6.28 11.27 -6.16
CA GLY A 177 4.98 11.22 -6.81
C GLY A 177 3.96 10.33 -6.08
N PHE A 178 2.71 10.77 -6.16
CA PHE A 178 1.56 10.08 -5.58
C PHE A 178 0.37 10.07 -6.54
N VAL A 179 -0.62 9.25 -6.18
CA VAL A 179 -1.96 9.18 -6.77
C VAL A 179 -3.00 9.34 -5.67
N ARG A 180 -4.00 10.20 -5.91
CA ARG A 180 -5.13 10.39 -4.99
C ARG A 180 -6.21 9.37 -5.25
N TYR A 181 -6.74 8.79 -4.18
CA TYR A 181 -7.90 7.91 -4.24
C TYR A 181 -9.09 8.58 -4.94
N GLU A 182 -9.33 9.85 -4.65
CA GLU A 182 -10.44 10.63 -5.18
C GLU A 182 -10.32 10.80 -6.70
N ASP A 183 -9.13 11.05 -7.21
CA ASP A 183 -8.85 11.13 -8.65
C ASP A 183 -9.09 9.77 -9.31
N PHE A 184 -8.53 8.71 -8.72
CA PHE A 184 -8.72 7.34 -9.21
C PHE A 184 -10.21 6.96 -9.29
N THR A 185 -11.03 7.36 -8.31
CA THR A 185 -12.46 7.03 -8.35
C THR A 185 -13.25 7.82 -9.40
N ARG A 186 -12.74 8.97 -9.85
CA ARG A 186 -13.37 9.80 -10.90
C ARG A 186 -12.93 9.37 -12.30
N ASP A 187 -11.67 9.00 -12.47
CA ASP A 187 -11.10 8.49 -13.72
C ASP A 187 -10.19 7.28 -13.46
N PRO A 188 -10.77 6.08 -13.29
CA PRO A 188 -9.97 4.89 -13.00
C PRO A 188 -9.00 4.54 -14.12
N ASN A 189 -9.39 4.73 -15.38
CA ASN A 189 -8.58 4.36 -16.54
C ASN A 189 -7.38 5.29 -16.71
N GLY A 190 -7.61 6.61 -16.69
CA GLY A 190 -6.52 7.58 -16.84
C GLY A 190 -5.51 7.48 -15.70
N VAL A 191 -6.00 7.35 -14.45
CA VAL A 191 -5.14 7.22 -13.29
C VAL A 191 -4.38 5.89 -13.28
N MET A 192 -5.00 4.78 -13.70
CA MET A 192 -4.27 3.52 -13.83
C MET A 192 -3.24 3.53 -14.95
N ALA A 193 -3.53 4.17 -16.09
CA ALA A 193 -2.56 4.31 -17.16
C ALA A 193 -1.31 5.08 -16.70
N ASP A 194 -1.50 6.20 -15.97
CA ASP A 194 -0.40 6.96 -15.36
C ASP A 194 0.36 6.11 -14.32
N LEU A 195 -0.35 5.42 -13.42
CA LEU A 195 0.26 4.55 -12.42
C LEU A 195 1.09 3.43 -13.07
N CYS A 196 0.58 2.79 -14.12
CA CYS A 196 1.30 1.77 -14.87
C CYS A 196 2.54 2.34 -15.56
N SER A 197 2.44 3.54 -16.15
CA SER A 197 3.59 4.24 -16.75
C SER A 197 4.69 4.54 -15.73
N ARG A 198 4.33 5.07 -14.56
CA ARG A 198 5.29 5.37 -13.48
C ARG A 198 5.96 4.12 -12.92
N LEU A 199 5.23 3.01 -12.91
CA LEU A 199 5.75 1.72 -12.46
C LEU A 199 6.36 0.90 -13.59
N ASP A 200 6.42 1.39 -14.83
CA ASP A 200 6.95 0.63 -15.98
C ASP A 200 6.33 -0.78 -16.05
N VAL A 201 4.99 -0.85 -16.03
CA VAL A 201 4.22 -2.07 -16.26
C VAL A 201 3.24 -1.86 -17.41
N PRO A 202 2.93 -2.90 -18.20
CA PRO A 202 1.93 -2.80 -19.25
C PRO A 202 0.57 -2.38 -18.68
N PHE A 203 -0.04 -1.36 -19.28
CA PHE A 203 -1.41 -0.98 -18.98
C PHE A 203 -2.37 -1.88 -19.77
N ASP A 204 -3.29 -2.52 -19.06
CA ASP A 204 -4.40 -3.26 -19.66
C ASP A 204 -5.73 -2.59 -19.28
N PRO A 205 -6.44 -1.90 -20.19
CA PRO A 205 -7.70 -1.24 -19.87
C PRO A 205 -8.81 -2.20 -19.47
N ALA A 206 -8.71 -3.51 -19.78
CA ALA A 206 -9.68 -4.51 -19.36
C ALA A 206 -9.63 -4.83 -17.86
N PHE A 207 -8.69 -4.23 -17.10
CA PHE A 207 -8.64 -4.34 -15.64
C PHE A 207 -9.99 -3.97 -15.00
N ILE A 208 -10.71 -3.00 -15.60
CA ILE A 208 -11.96 -2.45 -15.05
C ILE A 208 -13.06 -3.51 -14.90
N ASP A 209 -13.02 -4.54 -15.76
CA ASP A 209 -13.96 -5.65 -15.76
C ASP A 209 -13.51 -6.84 -14.91
N ARG A 210 -12.23 -6.88 -14.50
CA ARG A 210 -11.62 -8.06 -13.85
C ARG A 210 -11.24 -7.84 -12.39
N TRP A 211 -10.91 -6.61 -11.99
CA TRP A 211 -10.32 -6.29 -10.67
C TRP A 211 -11.12 -6.85 -9.49
N HIS A 212 -12.46 -6.88 -9.59
CA HIS A 212 -13.33 -7.34 -8.51
C HIS A 212 -13.15 -8.83 -8.19
N ARG A 213 -12.64 -9.62 -9.15
CA ARG A 213 -12.34 -11.06 -9.01
C ARG A 213 -10.93 -11.33 -8.48
N TYR A 214 -10.07 -10.32 -8.43
CA TYR A 214 -8.70 -10.49 -7.91
C TYR A 214 -8.75 -10.82 -6.41
N ALA A 215 -8.23 -11.99 -6.04
CA ALA A 215 -8.37 -12.55 -4.70
C ALA A 215 -7.05 -12.58 -3.90
N THR A 216 -5.91 -12.43 -4.58
CA THR A 216 -4.56 -12.51 -3.98
C THR A 216 -4.14 -11.15 -3.42
N ILE A 217 -4.91 -10.66 -2.45
CA ILE A 217 -4.69 -9.39 -1.77
C ILE A 217 -5.13 -9.48 -0.30
N THR A 218 -4.38 -8.80 0.58
CA THR A 218 -4.71 -8.70 2.01
C THR A 218 -5.46 -7.39 2.30
N GLY A 219 -6.18 -7.35 3.43
CA GLY A 219 -6.95 -6.18 3.85
C GLY A 219 -8.27 -5.96 3.09
N ASP A 220 -8.69 -6.91 2.24
CA ASP A 220 -10.00 -6.90 1.58
C ASP A 220 -11.09 -7.38 2.54
N VAL A 221 -11.73 -6.42 3.23
CA VAL A 221 -12.87 -6.70 4.09
C VAL A 221 -14.11 -6.85 3.20
N ARG A 222 -14.44 -8.10 2.84
CA ARG A 222 -15.57 -8.46 1.96
C ARG A 222 -16.83 -7.64 2.32
N GLY A 223 -17.47 -7.10 1.29
CA GLY A 223 -18.80 -6.48 1.41
C GLY A 223 -18.81 -4.98 1.73
N THR A 224 -17.67 -4.31 1.91
CA THR A 224 -17.71 -2.94 2.43
C THR A 224 -17.64 -1.79 1.42
N ARG A 225 -17.11 -1.95 0.19
CA ARG A 225 -16.91 -0.76 -0.69
C ARG A 225 -17.00 -1.08 -2.19
N GLY A 226 -18.06 -0.57 -2.84
CA GLY A 226 -18.19 -0.47 -4.30
C GLY A 226 -18.86 -1.66 -5.02
N GLY A 227 -18.90 -2.84 -4.40
CA GLY A 227 -19.34 -4.05 -5.11
C GLY A 227 -18.40 -4.31 -6.30
N THR A 228 -18.96 -4.40 -7.51
CA THR A 228 -18.22 -4.55 -8.77
C THR A 228 -17.94 -3.22 -9.49
N ARG A 229 -18.27 -2.07 -8.88
CA ARG A 229 -18.12 -0.74 -9.50
C ARG A 229 -17.20 0.17 -8.69
N ILE A 230 -16.29 0.84 -9.41
CA ILE A 230 -15.45 1.90 -8.86
C ILE A 230 -16.25 3.20 -8.93
N LYS A 231 -16.39 3.89 -7.81
CA LYS A 231 -17.10 5.17 -7.74
C LYS A 231 -16.56 6.03 -6.60
N PRO A 232 -16.72 7.36 -6.70
CA PRO A 232 -16.42 8.26 -5.59
C PRO A 232 -17.25 7.90 -4.35
N LEU A 233 -16.64 8.08 -3.18
CA LEU A 233 -17.33 7.96 -1.90
C LEU A 233 -17.57 9.36 -1.35
N THR A 234 -18.78 9.60 -0.84
CA THR A 234 -19.06 10.80 -0.07
C THR A 234 -18.35 10.71 1.28
N ARG A 235 -17.87 11.85 1.78
CA ARG A 235 -17.40 11.98 3.16
C ARG A 235 -18.49 11.46 4.10
N ARG A 236 -18.11 10.64 5.07
CA ARG A 236 -19.07 10.12 6.05
C ARG A 236 -19.48 11.27 6.96
N ALA A 237 -20.73 11.25 7.43
CA ALA A 237 -21.18 12.18 8.46
C ALA A 237 -20.19 12.15 9.63
N ASP A 238 -19.71 13.33 9.98
CA ASP A 238 -18.70 13.57 11.00
C ASP A 238 -19.26 14.47 12.10
N ASP A 239 -18.63 14.36 13.27
CA ASP A 239 -18.85 15.26 14.39
C ASP A 239 -18.17 16.61 14.06
N PRO A 240 -18.89 17.74 14.07
CA PRO A 240 -18.29 19.06 13.87
C PRO A 240 -17.06 19.31 14.75
N ALA A 241 -17.04 18.81 15.98
CA ALA A 241 -15.90 18.94 16.88
C ALA A 241 -14.66 18.18 16.37
N LEU A 242 -14.85 17.05 15.69
CA LEU A 242 -13.76 16.30 15.05
C LEU A 242 -13.16 17.12 13.90
N LEU A 243 -14.01 17.73 13.05
CA LEU A 243 -13.55 18.58 11.96
C LEU A 243 -12.78 19.81 12.46
N GLU A 244 -13.28 20.47 13.50
CA GLU A 244 -12.57 21.57 14.15
C GLU A 244 -11.21 21.13 14.69
N ARG A 245 -11.11 19.94 15.28
CA ARG A 245 -9.84 19.39 15.75
C ARG A 245 -8.85 19.13 14.62
N PHE A 246 -9.30 18.65 13.46
CA PHE A 246 -8.46 18.54 12.27
C PHE A 246 -7.97 19.91 11.80
N ARG A 247 -8.88 20.88 11.65
CA ARG A 247 -8.56 22.26 11.22
C ARG A 247 -7.63 23.00 12.18
N ALA A 248 -7.75 22.74 13.47
CA ALA A 248 -6.88 23.31 14.49
C ALA A 248 -5.45 22.75 14.46
N CYS A 249 -5.21 21.62 13.80
CA CYS A 249 -3.89 21.02 13.67
C CYS A 249 -3.17 21.58 12.42
N PRO A 250 -2.01 22.27 12.57
CA PRO A 250 -1.29 22.82 11.41
C PRO A 250 -0.88 21.77 10.37
N ALA A 251 -0.61 20.55 10.82
CA ALA A 251 -0.24 19.44 9.94
C ALA A 251 -1.36 19.05 8.97
N HIS A 252 -2.63 19.32 9.31
CA HIS A 252 -3.76 19.09 8.42
C HIS A 252 -3.67 19.99 7.19
N GLY A 253 -3.64 21.31 7.39
CA GLY A 253 -3.58 22.29 6.30
C GLY A 253 -2.35 22.11 5.42
N GLU A 254 -1.20 21.79 6.02
CA GLU A 254 0.02 21.51 5.24
C GLU A 254 -0.14 20.24 4.38
N ALA A 255 -0.71 19.18 4.93
CA ALA A 255 -0.93 17.94 4.18
C ALA A 255 -1.94 18.12 3.05
N LEU A 256 -3.00 18.91 3.26
CA LEU A 256 -3.96 19.24 2.20
C LEU A 256 -3.29 20.02 1.07
N ALA A 257 -2.56 21.09 1.40
CA ALA A 257 -1.85 21.90 0.41
C ALA A 257 -0.83 21.08 -0.39
N LEU A 258 -0.06 20.23 0.29
CA LEU A 258 0.96 19.40 -0.34
C LEU A 258 0.37 18.37 -1.31
N LEU A 259 -0.79 17.80 -0.97
CA LEU A 259 -1.46 16.77 -1.76
C LEU A 259 -2.53 17.35 -2.71
N GLY A 260 -2.71 18.67 -2.73
CA GLY A 260 -3.68 19.36 -3.57
C GLY A 260 -5.14 19.09 -3.19
N TYR A 261 -5.43 18.83 -1.91
CA TYR A 261 -6.79 18.73 -1.41
C TYR A 261 -7.34 20.09 -0.97
N ASP A 262 -8.65 20.25 -1.11
CA ASP A 262 -9.43 21.28 -0.44
C ASP A 262 -9.95 20.73 0.90
N ASP A 263 -10.27 21.62 1.85
CA ASP A 263 -10.80 21.28 3.20
C ASP A 263 -12.26 20.78 3.17
#